data_AF-A0A0T5ZK69-F1
#
_entry.id   AF-A0A0T5ZK69-F1
#
_cell.length_a   1.000
_cell.length_b   1.000
_cell.length_c   1.000
_cell.angle_alpha   90.00
_cell.angle_beta   90.00
_cell.angle_gamma   90.00
#
_symmetry.space_group_name_H-M   'P 1'
#
loop_
_entity.id
_entity.type
_entity.pdbx_description
1 polymer ?
#
loop_
_entity_poly.entity_id
_entity_poly.type
_entity_poly.pdbx_seq_one_letter_code
_entity_poly.pdbx_strand_id
1 'polypeptide(L)'
;MNCPYCAAPGTRMETHAHLGTDHADQVRMFRDEAKDQARFALGCPFCDEGLERVANPRGREPGFLEEFRREITLVAFDLLLYHLHASHAELVGLPAIPVDEPTPGETR
;
A
#
# COMPACT_ATOMS: atom_id res chain seq x y z
N MET A 1 1.66 -1.98 16.02
CA MET A 1 0.49 -1.92 15.13
C MET A 1 -0.06 -3.32 14.91
N ASN A 2 -1.35 -3.40 14.64
CA ASN A 2 -2.05 -4.65 14.38
C ASN A 2 -2.21 -4.85 12.87
N CYS A 3 -2.05 -6.08 12.40
CA CYS A 3 -2.31 -6.43 11.02
C CYS A 3 -3.77 -6.11 10.67
N PRO A 4 -4.04 -5.42 9.55
CA PRO A 4 -5.40 -5.02 9.18
C PRO A 4 -6.28 -6.20 8.72
N TYR A 5 -5.71 -7.38 8.42
CA TYR A 5 -6.47 -8.55 7.94
C TYR A 5 -6.68 -9.63 9.01
N CYS A 6 -5.73 -9.84 9.91
CA CYS A 6 -5.79 -10.91 10.92
C CYS A 6 -5.59 -10.43 12.36
N ALA A 7 -5.42 -9.12 12.56
CA ALA A 7 -5.16 -8.49 13.86
C ALA A 7 -3.88 -8.94 14.58
N ALA A 8 -2.97 -9.64 13.91
CA ALA A 8 -1.67 -10.03 14.48
C ALA A 8 -0.89 -8.78 14.96
N PRO A 9 -0.43 -8.74 16.23
CA PRO A 9 0.31 -7.61 16.75
C PRO A 9 1.78 -7.63 16.31
N GLY A 10 2.37 -6.45 16.09
CA GLY A 10 3.80 -6.31 15.81
C GLY A 10 4.24 -4.85 15.64
N THR A 11 5.52 -4.62 15.36
CA THR A 11 5.99 -3.32 14.87
C THR A 11 5.56 -3.11 13.41
N ARG A 12 5.66 -1.87 12.89
CA ARG A 12 5.36 -1.59 11.47
C ARG A 12 6.15 -2.49 10.52
N MET A 13 7.42 -2.73 10.84
CA MET A 13 8.31 -3.54 10.01
C MET A 13 7.93 -5.03 10.05
N GLU A 14 7.56 -5.55 11.21
CA GLU A 14 7.04 -6.92 11.37
C GLU A 14 5.69 -7.09 10.67
N THR A 15 4.77 -6.14 10.83
CA THR A 15 3.47 -6.16 10.14
C THR A 15 3.67 -6.11 8.62
N HIS A 16 4.61 -5.31 8.12
CA HIS A 16 4.93 -5.24 6.69
C HIS A 16 5.45 -6.58 6.15
N ALA A 17 6.40 -7.20 6.84
CA ALA A 17 6.93 -8.51 6.47
C ALA A 17 5.85 -9.61 6.51
N HIS A 18 4.99 -9.58 7.54
CA HIS A 18 3.87 -10.50 7.68
C HIS A 18 2.86 -10.34 6.54
N LEU A 19 2.46 -9.11 6.20
CA LEU A 19 1.56 -8.84 5.08
C LEU A 19 2.10 -9.39 3.75
N GLY A 20 3.39 -9.18 3.48
CA GLY A 20 4.03 -9.70 2.28
C GLY A 20 4.17 -11.22 2.23
N THR A 21 4.01 -11.92 3.36
CA THR A 21 4.16 -13.39 3.46
C THR A 21 2.82 -14.09 3.50
N ASP A 22 1.93 -13.67 4.41
CA ASP A 22 0.63 -14.31 4.69
C ASP A 22 -0.52 -13.74 3.87
N HIS A 23 -0.38 -12.52 3.34
CA HIS A 23 -1.47 -11.80 2.69
C HIS A 23 -1.13 -11.34 1.26
N ALA A 24 -0.04 -11.86 0.67
CA ALA A 24 0.39 -11.49 -0.68
C ALA A 24 -0.68 -11.67 -1.76
N ASP A 25 -1.66 -12.55 -1.53
CA ASP A 25 -2.80 -12.77 -2.44
C ASP A 25 -3.75 -11.57 -2.53
N GLN A 26 -3.73 -10.67 -1.53
CA GLN A 26 -4.56 -9.46 -1.53
C GLN A 26 -4.12 -8.43 -2.58
N VAL A 27 -2.85 -8.50 -3.02
CA VAL A 27 -2.32 -7.61 -4.05
C VAL A 27 -2.68 -8.16 -5.42
N ARG A 28 -3.57 -7.45 -6.12
CA ARG A 28 -3.93 -7.76 -7.50
C ARG A 28 -2.96 -7.10 -8.45
N MET A 29 -2.33 -7.89 -9.30
CA MET A 29 -1.46 -7.40 -10.37
C MET A 29 -2.09 -7.73 -11.71
N PHE A 30 -2.13 -6.74 -12.59
CA PHE A 30 -2.76 -6.89 -13.90
C PHE A 30 -2.13 -5.97 -14.93
N ARG A 31 -2.28 -6.34 -16.19
CA ARG A 31 -1.89 -5.48 -17.32
C ARG A 31 -3.10 -4.71 -17.78
N ASP A 32 -2.95 -3.40 -17.87
CA ASP A 32 -3.93 -2.50 -18.46
C ASP A 32 -3.73 -2.53 -19.98
N GLU A 33 -4.62 -3.21 -20.71
CA GLU A 33 -4.51 -3.37 -22.17
C GLU A 33 -4.69 -2.05 -22.92
N ALA A 34 -5.47 -1.12 -22.37
CA ALA A 34 -5.71 0.18 -23.00
C ALA A 34 -4.47 1.08 -23.01
N LYS A 35 -3.65 1.01 -21.94
CA LYS A 35 -2.43 1.81 -21.79
C LYS A 35 -1.15 1.02 -22.01
N ASP A 36 -1.28 -0.30 -22.17
CA ASP A 36 -0.18 -1.27 -22.24
C ASP A 36 0.80 -1.13 -21.07
N GLN A 37 0.25 -1.02 -19.85
CA GLN A 37 1.00 -0.79 -18.62
C GLN A 37 0.77 -1.88 -17.59
N ALA A 38 1.84 -2.29 -16.91
CA ALA A 38 1.76 -3.15 -15.73
C ALA A 38 1.28 -2.34 -14.52
N ARG A 39 0.21 -2.80 -13.86
CA ARG A 39 -0.43 -2.13 -12.73
C ARG A 39 -0.63 -3.09 -11.56
N PHE A 40 -0.77 -2.52 -10.37
CA PHE A 40 -1.19 -3.24 -9.19
C PHE A 40 -2.27 -2.47 -8.44
N ALA A 41 -3.15 -3.21 -7.79
CA ALA A 41 -4.19 -2.69 -6.92
C ALA A 41 -4.25 -3.49 -5.62
N LEU A 42 -4.57 -2.81 -4.53
CA LEU A 42 -4.77 -3.37 -3.21
C LEU A 42 -5.94 -2.65 -2.53
N GLY A 43 -6.89 -3.41 -2.00
CA GLY A 43 -8.02 -2.86 -1.27
C GLY A 43 -7.66 -2.55 0.17
N CYS A 44 -8.13 -1.42 0.69
CA CYS A 44 -8.12 -1.15 2.12
C CYS A 44 -9.27 -1.96 2.77
N PRO A 45 -9.03 -2.69 3.87
CA PRO A 45 -10.10 -3.42 4.54
C PRO A 45 -11.05 -2.52 5.37
N PHE A 46 -10.74 -1.24 5.52
CA PHE A 46 -11.53 -0.30 6.34
C PHE A 46 -12.24 0.80 5.55
N CYS A 47 -11.91 0.97 4.26
CA CYS A 47 -12.52 1.99 3.41
C CYS A 47 -12.50 1.58 1.92
N ASP A 48 -13.33 2.25 1.12
CA ASP A 48 -13.43 1.99 -0.32
C ASP A 48 -12.31 2.66 -1.15
N GLU A 49 -11.45 3.47 -0.54
CA GLU A 49 -10.48 4.30 -1.28
C GLU A 49 -9.34 3.46 -1.88
N GLY A 50 -8.97 2.33 -1.26
CA GLY A 50 -7.98 1.39 -1.77
C GLY A 50 -6.67 2.04 -2.26
N LEU A 51 -5.89 1.33 -3.06
CA LEU A 51 -4.78 1.90 -3.80
C LEU A 51 -4.58 1.20 -5.14
N GLU A 52 -4.46 1.98 -6.20
CA GLU A 52 -4.12 1.53 -7.55
C GLU A 52 -2.96 2.36 -8.10
N ARG A 53 -1.90 1.69 -8.55
CA ARG A 53 -0.68 2.33 -9.06
C ARG A 53 -0.12 1.59 -10.27
N VAL A 54 0.65 2.33 -11.06
CA VAL A 54 1.41 1.78 -12.19
C VAL A 54 2.71 1.18 -11.62
N ALA A 55 2.92 -0.11 -11.86
CA ALA A 55 4.13 -0.83 -11.44
C ALA A 55 5.32 -0.48 -12.33
N ASN A 56 5.09 -0.43 -13.64
CA ASN A 56 6.12 -0.10 -14.62
C ASN A 56 5.61 0.99 -15.58
N PRO A 57 6.01 2.26 -15.38
CA PRO A 57 5.61 3.35 -16.26
C PRO A 57 6.33 3.33 -17.62
N ARG A 58 7.45 2.60 -17.73
CA ARG A 58 8.33 2.61 -18.91
C ARG A 58 8.26 1.33 -19.74
N GLY A 59 7.87 0.21 -19.15
CA GLY A 59 8.07 -1.11 -19.74
C GLY A 59 6.78 -1.78 -20.19
N ARG A 60 6.85 -2.28 -21.43
CA ARG A 60 5.89 -3.21 -22.06
C ARG A 60 6.26 -4.68 -21.83
N GLU A 61 7.19 -4.94 -20.91
CA GLU A 61 7.79 -6.26 -20.74
C GLU A 61 6.77 -7.24 -20.17
N PRO A 62 6.41 -8.31 -20.90
CA PRO A 62 5.35 -9.21 -20.50
C PRO A 62 5.66 -10.00 -19.22
N GLY A 63 6.94 -10.22 -18.90
CA GLY A 63 7.38 -10.93 -17.69
C GLY A 63 7.57 -10.05 -16.44
N PHE A 64 7.42 -8.72 -16.55
CA PHE A 64 7.76 -7.81 -15.45
C PHE A 64 6.97 -8.10 -14.17
N LEU A 65 5.67 -8.36 -14.29
CA LEU A 65 4.81 -8.63 -13.13
C LEU A 65 5.17 -9.93 -12.42
N GLU A 66 5.64 -10.94 -13.17
CA GLU A 66 6.07 -12.21 -12.60
C GLU A 66 7.44 -12.08 -11.93
N GLU A 67 8.39 -11.43 -12.61
CA GLU A 67 9.75 -11.21 -12.11
C GLU A 67 9.75 -10.37 -10.83
N PHE A 68 9.00 -9.26 -10.80
CA PHE A 68 8.98 -8.32 -9.68
C PHE A 68 7.78 -8.51 -8.74
N ARG A 69 7.10 -9.66 -8.79
CA ARG A 69 5.89 -9.92 -8.00
C ARG A 69 6.13 -9.64 -6.52
N ARG A 70 7.27 -10.09 -5.97
CA ARG A 70 7.57 -9.92 -4.55
C ARG A 70 7.77 -8.45 -4.19
N GLU A 71 8.57 -7.74 -4.98
CA GLU A 71 8.87 -6.31 -4.78
C GLU A 71 7.61 -5.45 -4.90
N ILE A 72 6.78 -5.69 -5.92
CA ILE A 72 5.50 -4.99 -6.10
C ILE A 72 4.59 -5.22 -4.89
N THR A 73 4.53 -6.46 -4.38
CA THR A 73 3.74 -6.80 -3.19
C THR A 73 4.20 -6.02 -1.96
N LEU A 74 5.52 -5.95 -1.72
CA LEU A 74 6.08 -5.20 -0.60
C LEU A 74 5.79 -3.69 -0.73
N VAL A 75 5.94 -3.12 -1.92
CA VAL A 75 5.63 -1.70 -2.15
C VAL A 75 4.13 -1.43 -1.94
N ALA A 76 3.24 -2.30 -2.44
CA ALA A 76 1.81 -2.16 -2.25
C ALA A 76 1.43 -2.15 -0.76
N PHE A 77 2.02 -3.03 0.04
CA PHE A 77 1.78 -3.05 1.48
C PHE A 77 2.38 -1.87 2.23
N ASP A 78 3.54 -1.34 1.82
CA ASP A 78 4.07 -0.14 2.46
C ASP A 78 3.14 1.07 2.23
N LEU A 79 2.61 1.20 1.00
CA LEU A 79 1.60 2.21 0.67
C LEU A 79 0.31 2.02 1.49
N LEU A 80 -0.17 0.78 1.65
CA LEU A 80 -1.32 0.50 2.52
C LEU A 80 -1.03 0.90 3.97
N LEU A 81 0.14 0.55 4.51
CA LEU A 81 0.51 0.92 5.88
C LEU A 81 0.64 2.43 6.07
N TYR A 82 1.04 3.16 5.02
CA TYR A 82 1.03 4.63 5.04
C TYR A 82 -0.41 5.15 5.09
N HIS A 83 -1.28 4.66 4.21
CA HIS A 83 -2.71 5.01 4.21
C HIS A 83 -3.39 4.70 5.54
N LEU A 84 -3.14 3.52 6.12
CA LEU A 84 -3.67 3.13 7.43
C LEU A 84 -3.19 4.05 8.55
N HIS A 85 -1.93 4.49 8.52
CA HIS A 85 -1.42 5.41 9.53
C HIS A 85 -2.01 6.82 9.37
N ALA A 86 -2.29 7.27 8.14
CA ALA A 86 -2.88 8.57 7.88
C ALA A 86 -4.39 8.62 8.18
N SER A 87 -5.13 7.57 7.80
CA SER A 87 -6.60 7.59 7.80
C SER A 87 -7.25 6.65 8.83
N HIS A 88 -6.53 5.67 9.36
CA HIS A 88 -7.08 4.58 10.17
C HIS A 88 -6.19 4.20 11.37
N ALA A 89 -5.38 5.14 11.89
CA ALA A 89 -4.33 4.86 12.88
C ALA A 89 -4.89 4.14 14.13
N GLU A 90 -6.03 4.60 14.63
CA GLU A 90 -6.73 4.04 15.79
C GLU A 90 -7.13 2.57 15.60
N LEU A 91 -7.57 2.18 14.39
CA LEU A 91 -8.01 0.82 14.08
C LEU A 91 -6.83 -0.17 14.06
N VAL A 92 -5.63 0.31 13.75
CA VAL A 92 -4.40 -0.49 13.71
C VAL A 92 -3.50 -0.30 14.93
N GLY A 93 -3.98 0.40 15.96
CA GLY A 93 -3.22 0.65 17.19
C GLY A 93 -1.94 1.46 16.97
N LEU A 94 -2.01 2.45 16.07
CA LEU A 94 -0.98 3.47 15.88
C LEU A 94 -1.45 4.80 16.47
N PRO A 95 -0.53 5.66 16.96
CA PRO A 95 -0.88 7.04 17.25
C PRO A 95 -1.31 7.74 15.96
N ALA A 96 -2.34 8.58 16.01
CA ALA A 96 -2.70 9.40 14.87
C ALA A 96 -1.54 10.36 14.54
N ILE A 97 -1.23 10.50 13.25
CA ILE A 97 -0.28 11.54 12.80
C ILE A 97 -0.96 12.89 13.08
N PRO A 98 -0.35 13.79 13.87
CA PRO A 98 -0.87 15.14 14.00
C PRO A 98 -0.87 15.78 12.61
N VAL A 99 -2.04 16.20 12.14
CA VAL A 99 -2.12 17.05 10.94
C VAL A 99 -1.39 18.34 11.27
N ASP A 100 -0.25 18.57 10.61
CA ASP A 100 0.39 19.88 10.62
C ASP A 100 -0.61 20.83 9.96
N GLU A 101 -1.33 21.61 10.77
CA GLU A 101 -2.16 22.68 10.27
C GLU A 101 -1.24 23.60 9.45
N PRO A 102 -1.54 23.87 8.17
CA PRO A 102 -0.67 24.72 7.36
C PRO A 102 -0.55 26.06 8.07
N THR A 103 0.65 26.38 8.56
CA THR A 103 0.94 27.67 9.21
C THR A 103 0.44 28.79 8.30
N PRO A 104 -0.61 29.57 8.67
CA PRO A 104 -1.09 30.64 7.83
C PRO A 104 -0.08 31.78 7.91
N GLY A 105 0.89 31.84 6.99
CA GLY A 105 1.91 32.88 7.07
C GLY A 105 3.05 32.93 6.06
N GLU A 106 3.19 32.01 5.10
CA GLU A 106 4.22 32.16 4.05
C GLU A 106 3.67 32.89 2.83
N THR A 107 3.46 34.20 3.00
CA THR A 107 3.48 35.16 1.90
C THR A 107 4.95 35.56 1.68
N ARG A 108 5.54 35.24 0.54
CA ARG A 108 6.77 35.89 0.10
C ARG A 108 6.79 36.14 -1.40
#